data_AF-A0A948IV16-F1
#
_entry.id   AF-A0A948IV16-F1
#
_cell.length_a   1.000
_cell.length_b   1.000
_cell.length_c   1.000
_cell.angle_alpha   90.00
_cell.angle_beta   90.00
_cell.angle_gamma   90.00
#
_symmetry.space_group_name_H-M   'P 1'
#
loop_
_entity.id
_entity.type
_entity.pdbx_description
1 polymer ?
#
loop_
_entity_poly.entity_id
_entity_poly.type
_entity_poly.pdbx_seq_one_letter_code
_entity_poly.pdbx_strand_id
1 'polypeptide(L)' 'MVEVSVGSTTHRGRYRLEGRQLVLEWRGGRIVDWCGSLRPEVVASLRLKQLVKRTPLAA' A
#
# COMPACT_ATOMS: atom_id res chain seq x y z
N MET A 1 -1.79 6.58 8.05
CA MET A 1 -2.77 5.81 7.24
C MET A 1 -2.60 6.27 5.80
N VAL A 2 -2.86 5.42 4.82
CA VAL A 2 -2.76 5.76 3.40
C VAL A 2 -4.05 5.38 2.68
N GLU A 3 -4.44 6.21 1.72
CA GLU A 3 -5.61 6.00 0.88
C GLU A 3 -5.23 6.21 -0.58
N VAL A 4 -5.72 5.32 -1.46
CA VAL A 4 -5.54 5.45 -2.92
C VAL A 4 -6.86 5.17 -3.62
N SER A 5 -7.18 5.99 -4.62
CA SER A 5 -8.34 5.78 -5.50
C SER A 5 -7.89 5.07 -6.78
N VAL A 6 -8.59 3.99 -7.14
CA VAL A 6 -8.44 3.27 -8.40
C VAL A 6 -9.81 3.18 -9.06
N GLY A 7 -10.00 3.94 -10.14
CA GLY A 7 -11.33 4.15 -10.72
C GLY A 7 -12.24 4.88 -9.73
N SER A 8 -13.47 4.37 -9.57
CA SER A 8 -14.45 4.86 -8.58
C SER A 8 -14.26 4.29 -7.17
N THR A 9 -13.30 3.38 -6.98
CA THR A 9 -13.11 2.69 -5.70
C THR A 9 -11.93 3.28 -4.94
N THR A 10 -12.15 3.50 -3.64
CA THR A 10 -11.13 3.98 -2.72
C THR A 10 -10.64 2.83 -1.84
N HIS A 11 -9.32 2.64 -1.80
CA HIS A 11 -8.65 1.59 -1.04
C HIS A 11 -7.80 2.21 0.07
N ARG A 12 -7.91 1.64 1.27
CA ARG A 12 -7.20 2.10 2.45
C ARG A 12 -6.16 1.07 2.89
N GLY A 13 -5.04 1.58 3.39
CA GLY A 13 -3.99 0.79 4.00
C GLY A 13 -3.45 1.47 5.27
N ARG A 14 -2.94 0.66 6.18
CA ARG A 14 -2.15 1.09 7.32
C ARG A 14 -0.71 0.71 7.05
N TYR A 15 0.20 1.67 7.19
CA TYR A 15 1.63 1.37 7.13
C TYR A 15 2.30 1.66 8.46
N ARG A 16 3.39 0.93 8.71
CA ARG A 16 4.34 1.21 9.78
C ARG A 16 5.75 0.99 9.26
N LEU A 17 6.71 1.63 9.89
CA LEU A 17 8.12 1.36 9.65
C LEU A 17 8.64 0.37 10.69
N GLU A 18 9.35 -0.64 10.22
CA GLU A 18 10.15 -1.54 11.05
C GLU A 18 11.60 -1.39 10.60
N GLY A 19 12.37 -0.57 11.32
CA GLY A 19 13.69 -0.13 10.89
C GLY A 19 13.64 0.62 9.56
N ARG A 20 14.18 0.01 8.50
CA ARG A 20 14.17 0.55 7.13
C ARG A 20 13.14 -0.12 6.21
N GLN A 21 12.37 -1.07 6.75
CA GLN A 21 11.30 -1.74 6.02
C GLN A 21 9.96 -1.04 6.26
N LEU A 22 9.20 -0.87 5.18
CA LEU A 22 7.81 -0.48 5.21
C LEU A 22 6.94 -1.74 5.31
N VAL A 23 6.17 -1.86 6.38
CA VAL A 23 5.10 -2.85 6.47
C VAL A 23 3.81 -2.16 6.08
N LEU A 24 3.11 -2.68 5.07
CA LEU A 24 1.80 -2.19 4.61
C LEU A 24 0.75 -3.28 4.78
N GLU A 25 -0.27 -2.98 5.57
CA GLU A 25 -1.46 -3.79 5.79
C GLU A 25 -2.66 -3.15 5.11
N TRP A 26 -3.43 -3.93 4.35
CA TRP A 26 -4.59 -3.46 3.61
C TRP A 26 -5.60 -4.59 3.44
N ARG A 27 -6.74 -4.32 2.81
CA ARG A 27 -7.83 -5.31 2.69
C ARG A 27 -7.41 -6.61 1.98
N GLY A 28 -6.51 -6.53 1.00
CA GLY A 28 -6.00 -7.70 0.28
C GLY A 28 -4.81 -8.40 0.94
N GLY A 29 -4.46 -8.06 2.19
CA GLY A 29 -3.43 -8.73 2.97
C GLY A 29 -2.34 -7.80 3.50
N ARG A 30 -1.15 -8.35 3.71
CA ARG A 30 0.01 -7.63 4.25
C ARG A 30 1.21 -7.83 3.34
N ILE A 31 1.96 -6.76 3.10
CA ILE A 31 3.25 -6.80 2.43
C ILE A 31 4.33 -6.13 3.27
N VAL A 32 5.57 -6.47 2.99
CA VAL A 32 6.77 -5.81 3.52
C VAL A 32 7.63 -5.39 2.35
N ASP A 33 8.07 -4.14 2.35
CA ASP A 33 8.87 -3.56 1.28
C ASP A 33 10.01 -2.71 1.84
N TRP A 34 10.98 -2.37 1.00
CA TRP A 34 12.05 -1.47 1.40
C TRP A 34 11.61 -0.01 1.27
N CYS A 35 11.73 0.77 2.33
CA CYS A 35 11.38 2.20 2.26
C CYS A 35 12.46 3.03 1.55
N GLY A 36 13.71 2.57 1.57
CA GLY A 36 14.86 3.25 0.96
C GLY A 36 14.99 4.70 1.46
N SER A 37 15.24 5.62 0.53
CA SER A 37 15.35 7.06 0.79
C SER A 37 14.05 7.83 0.57
N LEU A 38 12.96 7.14 0.18
CA LEU A 38 11.66 7.76 -0.04
C LEU A 38 10.90 7.87 1.28
N ARG A 39 9.97 8.84 1.35
CA ARG A 39 9.06 8.94 2.49
C ARG A 39 8.19 7.67 2.58
N PRO A 40 7.97 7.10 3.78
CA PRO A 40 7.19 5.87 3.94
C PRO A 40 5.79 5.96 3.34
N GLU A 41 5.14 7.11 3.48
CA GLU A 41 3.81 7.36 2.92
C GLU A 41 3.77 7.25 1.39
N VAL A 42 4.83 7.73 0.71
CA VAL A 42 4.95 7.66 -0.75
C VAL A 42 5.11 6.21 -1.19
N VAL A 43 6.00 5.45 -0.53
CA VAL A 43 6.21 4.02 -0.82
C VAL A 43 4.91 3.24 -0.56
N ALA A 44 4.26 3.48 0.58
CA ALA A 44 3.00 2.85 0.94
C ALA A 44 1.89 3.12 -0.08
N SER A 45 1.75 4.37 -0.53
CA SER A 45 0.75 4.76 -1.54
C SER A 45 1.01 4.09 -2.89
N LEU A 46 2.26 4.11 -3.35
CA LEU A 46 2.64 3.48 -4.62
C LEU A 46 2.42 1.97 -4.59
N ARG A 47 2.81 1.31 -3.49
CA ARG A 47 2.61 -0.14 -3.33
C ARG A 47 1.14 -0.50 -3.20
N LEU A 48 0.35 0.23 -2.41
CA LEU A 48 -1.08 0.00 -2.31
C LEU A 48 -1.76 0.10 -3.68
N LYS A 49 -1.42 1.13 -4.47
CA LYS A 49 -1.95 1.30 -5.83
C LYS A 49 -1.56 0.15 -6.76
N GLN A 50 -0.33 -0.37 -6.68
CA GLN A 50 0.13 -1.52 -7.48
C GLN A 50 -0.62 -2.81 -7.09
N LEU A 51 -0.77 -3.06 -5.79
CA LEU A 51 -1.44 -4.25 -5.27
C LEU A 51 -2.92 -4.27 -5.65
N VAL A 52 -3.61 -3.14 -5.49
CA VAL A 52 -5.01 -2.99 -5.89
C VAL A 52 -5.18 -3.20 -7.39
N LYS A 53 -4.30 -2.64 -8.24
CA LYS A 53 -4.37 -2.83 -9.69
C LYS A 53 -4.13 -4.27 -10.14
N ARG A 54 -3.29 -5.02 -9.41
CA ARG A 54 -2.97 -6.42 -9.71
C ARG A 54 -4.00 -7.40 -9.16
N THR A 55 -4.77 -6.99 -8.16
CA THR A 55 -5.86 -7.81 -7.62
C THR A 55 -7.04 -7.65 -8.59
N PRO A 56 -7.40 -8.68 -9.39
CA PRO A 56 -8.62 -8.61 -10.15
C PRO A 56 -9.75 -8.38 -9.14
N LEU A 57 -10.51 -7.30 -9.32
CA LEU A 57 -11.78 -7.11 -8.63
C LEU A 57 -12.68 -8.28 -9.06
N ALA A 58 -12.63 -9.37 -8.31
CA ALA A 58 -13.64 -10.41 -8.38
C ALA A 58 -14.88 -9.87 -7.66
N ALA A 59 -15.77 -9.22 -8.42
CA ALA A 59 -17.19 -9.04 -8.15
C ALA A 59 -17.85 -8.39 -9.38
#